data_AF-A0A2P8KEA9-F1
#
_entry.id   AF-A0A2P8KEA9-F1
#
_cell.length_a   1.000
_cell.length_b   1.000
_cell.length_c   1.000
_cell.angle_alpha   90.00
_cell.angle_beta   90.00
_cell.angle_gamma   90.00
#
_symmetry.space_group_name_H-M   'P 1'
#
loop_
_entity.id
_entity.type
_entity.pdbx_description
1 polymer ?
#
loop_
_entity_poly.entity_id
_entity_poly.type
_entity_poly.pdbx_seq_one_letter_code
_entity_poly.pdbx_strand_id
1 'polypeptide(L)'
;MPFLAPSFARLPPLSFLLADQVETRKNIARHLGISLRTLQRYQASGNAPRAIYLALWFESRWGMAALHAQAFNEAQHARAWVASLERECERLCGVIRALENAQGGAANSAVFNAI
;
A
#
# COMPACT_ATOMS: atom_id res chain seq x y z
N MET A 1 6.68 6.01 -3.10
CA MET A 1 6.33 4.59 -2.86
C MET A 1 7.35 3.99 -1.90
N PRO A 2 6.93 3.50 -0.72
CA PRO A 2 7.85 2.79 0.17
C PRO A 2 8.32 1.49 -0.49
N PHE A 3 9.52 1.03 -0.13
CA PHE A 3 10.04 -0.24 -0.61
C PHE A 3 9.23 -1.39 0.00
N LEU A 4 8.50 -2.12 -0.84
CA LEU A 4 7.52 -3.13 -0.40
C LEU A 4 8.15 -4.45 0.03
N ALA A 5 9.39 -4.73 -0.39
CA ALA A 5 9.98 -6.03 -0.15
C ALA A 5 10.32 -6.19 1.34
N PRO A 6 9.93 -7.32 1.97
CA PRO A 6 10.13 -7.51 3.40
C PRO A 6 11.61 -7.48 3.78
N SER A 7 11.85 -7.00 5.00
CA SER A 7 13.13 -7.18 5.68
C SER A 7 13.41 -8.68 5.87
N PHE A 8 14.69 -9.08 5.90
CA PHE A 8 15.07 -10.49 6.09
C PHE A 8 14.45 -11.13 7.34
N ALA A 9 14.32 -10.37 8.44
CA ALA A 9 13.71 -10.83 9.68
C ALA A 9 12.22 -11.23 9.55
N ARG A 10 11.55 -10.82 8.47
CA ARG A 10 10.13 -11.12 8.20
C ARG A 10 9.94 -12.15 7.09
N LEU A 11 11.03 -12.73 6.57
CA LEU A 11 10.97 -13.77 5.55
C LEU A 11 10.86 -15.16 6.21
N PRO A 12 9.94 -16.01 5.75
CA PRO A 12 9.92 -17.40 6.18
C PRO A 12 11.22 -18.14 5.78
N PRO A 13 11.56 -19.24 6.46
CA PRO A 13 12.68 -20.08 6.06
C PRO A 13 12.51 -20.59 4.62
N LEU A 14 13.62 -20.82 3.92
CA LEU A 14 13.60 -21.22 2.51
C LEU A 14 12.79 -22.50 2.28
N SER A 15 12.84 -23.44 3.22
CA SER A 15 12.05 -24.68 3.17
C SER A 15 10.55 -24.42 3.15
N PHE A 16 10.06 -23.42 3.90
CA PHE A 16 8.64 -23.06 3.95
C PHE A 16 8.22 -22.39 2.64
N LEU A 17 9.02 -21.44 2.16
CA LEU A 17 8.78 -20.78 0.88
C LEU A 17 8.71 -21.78 -0.28
N LEU A 18 9.64 -22.74 -0.29
CA LEU A 18 9.67 -23.81 -1.28
C LEU A 18 8.52 -24.80 -1.11
N ALA A 19 8.08 -25.10 0.11
CA ALA A 19 6.94 -25.99 0.37
C ALA A 19 5.60 -25.38 -0.03
N ASP A 20 5.50 -24.05 -0.04
CA ASP A 20 4.29 -23.32 -0.47
C ASP A 20 4.09 -23.35 -2.00
N GLN A 21 5.13 -23.67 -2.76
CA GLN A 21 5.06 -23.72 -4.23
C GLN A 21 4.41 -25.02 -4.70
N VAL A 22 3.46 -24.90 -5.64
CA VAL A 22 2.81 -26.04 -6.29
C VAL A 22 3.70 -26.66 -7.39
N GLU A 23 4.54 -25.83 -8.01
CA GLU A 23 5.38 -26.24 -9.13
C GLU A 23 6.53 -27.19 -8.74
N THR A 24 6.95 -28.01 -9.71
CA THR A 24 8.10 -28.90 -9.50
C THR A 24 9.39 -28.10 -9.30
N ARG A 25 10.36 -28.65 -8.55
CA ARG A 25 11.66 -28.00 -8.32
C ARG A 25 12.40 -27.65 -9.61
N LYS A 26 12.23 -28.44 -10.67
CA LYS A 26 12.79 -28.16 -12.00
C LYS A 26 12.17 -26.91 -12.63
N ASN A 27 10.86 -26.76 -12.50
CA ASN A 27 10.14 -25.59 -13.02
C ASN A 27 10.48 -24.34 -12.21
N ILE A 28 10.51 -24.45 -10.88
CA ILE A 28 10.93 -23.35 -10.01
C ILE A 28 12.35 -22.88 -10.35
N ALA A 29 13.31 -23.80 -10.49
CA ALA A 29 14.68 -23.45 -10.85
C ALA A 29 14.75 -22.70 -12.18
N ARG A 30 13.98 -23.16 -13.19
CA ARG A 30 13.86 -22.51 -14.48
C ARG A 30 13.25 -21.10 -14.39
N HIS A 31 12.19 -20.90 -13.60
CA HIS A 31 11.60 -19.57 -13.38
C HIS A 31 12.56 -18.63 -12.65
N LEU A 32 13.34 -19.15 -11.71
CA LEU A 32 14.36 -18.39 -10.99
C LEU A 32 15.64 -18.14 -11.81
N GLY A 33 15.74 -18.68 -13.04
CA GLY A 33 16.92 -18.54 -13.89
C GLY A 33 18.17 -19.25 -13.37
N ILE A 34 18.01 -20.31 -12.57
CA ILE A 34 19.12 -21.08 -11.98
C ILE A 34 19.06 -22.56 -12.37
N SER A 35 20.17 -23.27 -12.23
CA SER A 35 20.18 -24.73 -12.41
C SER A 35 19.47 -25.45 -11.25
N LEU A 36 18.86 -26.60 -11.53
CA LEU A 36 18.24 -27.45 -10.51
C LEU A 36 19.23 -27.83 -9.40
N ARG A 37 20.49 -28.13 -9.76
CA ARG A 37 21.56 -28.41 -8.81
C ARG A 37 21.81 -27.23 -7.85
N THR A 38 21.74 -26.00 -8.36
CA THR A 38 21.90 -24.80 -7.54
C THR A 38 20.75 -24.65 -6.56
N LEU A 39 19.51 -24.87 -7.01
CA LEU A 39 18.33 -24.85 -6.14
C LEU A 39 18.42 -25.93 -5.05
N GLN A 40 18.84 -27.15 -5.39
CA GLN A 40 19.04 -28.24 -4.44
C GLN A 40 20.12 -27.90 -3.40
N ARG A 41 21.22 -27.26 -3.81
CA ARG A 41 22.26 -26.79 -2.89
C ARG A 41 21.71 -25.75 -1.89
N TYR A 42 20.88 -24.82 -2.37
CA TYR A 42 20.23 -23.85 -1.48
C TYR A 42 19.26 -24.51 -0.52
N GLN A 43 18.47 -25.48 -1.00
CA GLN A 43 17.57 -26.24 -0.16
C GLN A 43 18.33 -27.02 0.93
N ALA A 44 19.45 -27.66 0.58
CA ALA A 44 20.26 -28.43 1.54
C ALA A 44 20.95 -27.55 2.58
N SER A 45 21.47 -26.39 2.16
CA SER A 45 22.11 -25.43 3.09
C SER A 45 21.12 -24.57 3.86
N GLY A 46 19.83 -24.58 3.48
CA GLY A 46 18.80 -23.70 4.03
C GLY A 46 19.00 -22.22 3.71
N ASN A 47 19.96 -21.89 2.83
CA ASN A 47 20.36 -20.52 2.54
C ASN A 47 20.44 -20.27 1.04
N ALA A 48 19.94 -19.12 0.61
CA ALA A 48 19.93 -18.67 -0.77
C ALA A 48 20.21 -17.16 -0.86
N PRO A 49 20.67 -16.66 -2.02
CA PRO A 49 20.67 -15.23 -2.30
C PRO A 49 19.31 -14.58 -1.99
N ARG A 50 19.34 -13.36 -1.43
CA ARG A 50 18.12 -12.61 -1.05
C ARG A 50 17.09 -12.52 -2.17
N ALA A 51 17.54 -12.35 -3.41
CA ALA A 51 16.66 -12.27 -4.57
C ALA A 51 15.76 -13.52 -4.71
N ILE A 52 16.27 -14.71 -4.38
CA ILE A 52 15.50 -15.96 -4.43
C ILE A 52 14.44 -15.99 -3.35
N TYR A 53 14.78 -15.59 -2.12
CA TYR A 53 13.79 -15.47 -1.06
C TYR A 53 12.66 -14.51 -1.43
N LEU A 54 13.02 -13.35 -1.99
CA LEU A 54 12.02 -12.36 -2.38
C LEU A 54 11.12 -12.87 -3.51
N ALA A 55 11.69 -13.48 -4.55
CA ALA A 55 10.92 -14.05 -5.65
C ALA A 55 9.93 -15.12 -5.15
N LEU A 56 10.40 -16.07 -4.33
CA LEU A 56 9.54 -17.11 -3.76
C LEU A 56 8.50 -16.53 -2.79
N TRP A 57 8.84 -15.48 -2.05
CA TRP A 57 7.92 -14.83 -1.13
C TRP A 57 6.79 -14.11 -1.86
N PHE A 58 7.08 -13.39 -2.95
CA PHE A 58 6.04 -12.72 -3.75
C PHE A 58 5.03 -13.71 -4.36
N GLU A 59 5.49 -14.90 -4.73
CA GLU A 59 4.63 -15.98 -5.24
C GLU A 59 3.95 -16.81 -4.13
N SER A 60 4.32 -16.59 -2.87
CA SER A 60 3.76 -17.33 -1.73
C SER A 60 2.44 -16.74 -1.23
N ARG A 61 1.66 -17.55 -0.50
CA ARG A 61 0.46 -17.10 0.21
C ARG A 61 0.73 -15.93 1.17
N TRP A 62 1.90 -15.89 1.82
CA TRP A 62 2.26 -14.79 2.72
C TRP A 62 2.50 -13.48 1.97
N GLY A 63 3.18 -13.53 0.83
CA GLY A 63 3.40 -12.36 -0.03
C GLY A 63 2.11 -11.81 -0.57
N MET A 64 1.26 -12.69 -1.11
CA MET A 64 -0.07 -12.31 -1.61
C MET A 64 -0.95 -11.71 -0.51
N ALA A 65 -1.00 -12.33 0.67
CA ALA A 65 -1.77 -11.80 1.80
C ALA A 65 -1.28 -10.41 2.24
N ALA A 66 0.04 -10.19 2.30
CA ALA A 66 0.61 -8.89 2.66
C ALA A 66 0.28 -7.81 1.62
N LEU A 67 0.39 -8.13 0.32
CA LEU A 67 0.02 -7.23 -0.76
C LEU A 67 -1.46 -6.86 -0.74
N HIS A 68 -2.34 -7.85 -0.54
CA HIS A 68 -3.78 -7.61 -0.41
C HIS A 68 -4.13 -6.75 0.80
N ALA A 69 -3.53 -7.03 1.96
CA ALA A 69 -3.76 -6.24 3.17
C ALA A 69 -3.32 -4.79 2.97
N GLN A 70 -2.18 -4.56 2.32
CA GLN A 70 -1.71 -3.22 2.01
C GLN A 70 -2.66 -2.49 1.06
N ALA A 71 -3.02 -3.10 -0.06
CA ALA A 71 -3.94 -2.49 -1.03
C ALA A 71 -5.30 -2.16 -0.39
N PHE A 72 -5.81 -3.05 0.47
CA PHE A 72 -7.03 -2.81 1.22
C PHE A 72 -6.89 -1.59 2.15
N ASN A 73 -5.82 -1.53 2.94
CA ASN A 73 -5.58 -0.42 3.86
C ASN A 73 -5.43 0.92 3.12
N GLU A 74 -4.69 0.94 2.00
CA GLU A 74 -4.54 2.14 1.16
C GLU A 74 -5.89 2.63 0.63
N ALA A 75 -6.75 1.71 0.17
CA ALA A 75 -8.10 2.06 -0.28
C ALA A 75 -8.97 2.62 0.86
N GLN A 76 -8.89 2.04 2.06
CA GLN A 76 -9.63 2.55 3.23
C GLN A 76 -9.14 3.94 3.64
N HIS A 77 -7.82 4.16 3.67
CA HIS A 77 -7.24 5.47 3.96
C HIS A 77 -7.66 6.51 2.93
N ALA A 78 -7.63 6.19 1.64
CA ALA A 78 -8.08 7.09 0.58
C ALA A 78 -9.56 7.48 0.74
N ARG A 79 -10.43 6.50 1.04
CA ARG A 79 -11.86 6.76 1.29
C ARG A 79 -12.08 7.65 2.51
N ALA A 80 -11.41 7.36 3.62
CA ALA A 80 -11.52 8.15 4.85
C ALA A 80 -11.02 9.59 4.63
N TRP A 81 -9.93 9.75 3.86
CA TRP A 81 -9.38 11.05 3.50
C TRP A 81 -10.37 11.88 2.68
N VAL A 82 -10.94 11.30 1.62
CA VAL A 82 -11.97 11.97 0.78
C VAL A 82 -13.17 12.38 1.62
N ALA A 83 -13.72 11.47 2.43
CA ALA A 83 -14.86 11.77 3.31
C ALA A 83 -14.55 12.84 4.36
N SER A 84 -13.28 12.97 4.78
CA SER A 84 -12.85 14.06 5.66
C SER A 84 -12.81 15.40 4.93
N LEU A 85 -12.30 15.41 3.69
CA LEU A 85 -12.25 16.60 2.86
C LEU A 85 -13.65 17.10 2.50
N GLU A 86 -14.56 16.20 2.13
CA GLU A 86 -15.95 16.55 1.81
C GLU A 86 -16.64 17.23 2.99
N ARG A 87 -16.53 16.67 4.19
CA ARG A 87 -17.07 17.27 5.42
C ARG A 87 -16.47 18.65 5.70
N GLU A 88 -15.17 18.82 5.47
CA GLU A 88 -14.50 20.10 5.67
C GLU A 88 -14.95 21.13 4.63
N CYS A 89 -15.10 20.75 3.36
CA CYS A 89 -15.66 21.60 2.31
C CYS A 89 -17.10 22.01 2.63
N GLU A 90 -17.95 21.08 3.07
CA GLU A 90 -19.32 21.37 3.49
C GLU A 90 -19.35 22.37 4.65
N ARG A 91 -18.49 22.15 5.66
CA ARG A 91 -18.35 23.05 6.81
C ARG A 91 -17.94 24.45 6.37
N LEU A 92 -16.92 24.57 5.51
CA LEU A 92 -16.42 25.85 5.00
C LEU A 92 -17.47 26.57 4.15
N CYS A 93 -18.16 25.85 3.25
CA CYS A 93 -19.28 26.39 2.49
C CYS A 93 -20.39 26.91 3.41
N GLY A 94 -20.69 26.19 4.49
CA GLY A 94 -21.66 26.64 5.52
C GLY A 94 -21.22 27.94 6.21
N VAL A 95 -19.95 28.04 6.60
CA VAL A 95 -19.38 29.27 7.20
C VAL A 95 -19.43 30.43 6.21
N ILE A 96 -19.03 30.22 4.96
CA ILE A 96 -19.05 31.24 3.92
C ILE A 96 -20.48 31.77 3.73
N ARG A 97 -21.46 30.88 3.55
CA ARG A 97 -22.87 31.28 3.41
C ARG A 97 -23.38 32.05 4.62
N ALA A 98 -23.01 31.64 5.84
CA ALA A 98 -23.41 32.35 7.05
C ALA A 98 -22.80 33.76 7.10
N LEU A 99 -21.53 33.92 6.71
CA LEU A 99 -20.86 35.21 6.63
C LEU A 99 -21.44 36.09 5.53
N GLU A 100 -21.71 35.55 4.35
CA GLU A 100 -22.35 36.26 3.24
C GLU A 100 -23.74 36.77 3.64
N ASN A 101 -24.54 35.93 4.31
CA ASN A 101 -25.86 36.32 4.82
C ASN A 101 -25.76 37.38 5.94
N ALA A 102 -24.76 37.28 6.82
CA ALA A 102 -24.51 38.26 7.87
C ALA A 102 -24.00 39.60 7.31
N GLN A 103 -23.32 39.60 6.16
CA GLN A 103 -22.88 40.80 5.46
C GLN A 103 -24.01 41.58 4.76
N GLY A 104 -25.26 41.08 4.80
CA GLY A 104 -26.47 41.87 4.51
C GLY A 104 -26.67 43.11 5.40
N GLY A 105 -25.81 43.30 6.40
CA GLY A 105 -25.65 44.54 7.16
C GLY A 105 -24.29 44.61 7.82
N ALA A 106 -23.20 44.69 7.04
CA ALA A 106 -21.93 45.09 7.63
C ALA A 106 -22.07 46.50 8.22
N ALA A 107 -21.77 46.69 9.50
CA ALA A 107 -21.76 48.03 10.14
C ALA A 107 -20.75 49.02 9.48
N ASN A 108 -19.90 48.49 8.59
CA ASN A 108 -18.86 49.22 7.87
C ASN A 108 -19.17 49.29 6.36
N SER A 109 -20.34 48.84 5.90
CA SER A 109 -20.75 49.07 4.51
C SER A 109 -20.78 50.58 4.29
N ALA A 110 -20.10 51.05 3.25
CA ALA A 110 -19.90 52.48 3.06
C ALA A 110 -21.26 53.19 2.93
N VAL A 111 -21.54 54.10 3.87
CA VAL A 111 -22.70 55.02 3.88
C VAL A 111 -22.53 56.12 2.81
N PHE A 112 -21.70 55.90 1.78
CA PHE A 112 -21.34 56.96 0.84
C PHE A 112 -22.12 56.91 -0.47
N ASN A 113 -23.08 57.84 -0.51
CA ASN A 113 -23.52 58.68 -1.62
C ASN A 113 -24.35 58.06 -2.75
N ALA A 114 -25.63 58.43 -2.75
CA ALA A 114 -26.24 59.05 -3.93
C ALA A 114 -27.15 60.20 -3.47
N ILE A 115 -26.78 61.40 -3.91
CA ILE A 115 -27.58 62.63 -3.89
C ILE A 115 -28.80 62.44 -4.80
#